data_AF-A0AAD8CLT8-F1
#
_entry.id   AF-A0AAD8CLT8-F1
#
_cell.length_a   1.000
_cell.length_b   1.000
_cell.length_c   1.000
_cell.angle_alpha   90.00
_cell.angle_beta   90.00
_cell.angle_gamma   90.00
#
_symmetry.space_group_name_H-M   'P 1'
#
loop_
_entity.id
_entity.type
_entity.pdbx_description
1 polymer ?
#
loop_
_entity_poly.entity_id
_entity_poly.type
_entity_poly.pdbx_seq_one_letter_code
_entity_poly.pdbx_strand_id
1 'polypeptide(L)'
;MNSDAQLSKDAAKAELQHQEEVVYRERRQRDKILNELRKQAEERKAQAERVERRAQRAIMQPDDQSTEAQRSDVNEENTITTFEEAFERIKEATGVTNTQEVVERFISQGDTQRHLELLKVENEKTLERLKEEREKLRADFQEMKYSGEAKLSSGQQVLEEFASHLRRGEAQRRCQRASGQTDPSPEHRAGWSGAPGDKLQHVKIPRGHVPAAQLPPSSEEYVLELLSVSEQKLLQLLEELQGKELNDILKEMEEAEFNASIEGKLPAYNMRISLPESHKQDLFDEDEVSSDEDPDVISRAALKRQSQQIIDSRTKRKTRPKKKKGKQ
;
A
#
# COMPACT_ATOMS: atom_id res chain seq x y z
N MET A 1 -30.56 19.43 -23.73
CA MET A 1 -29.15 19.59 -24.16
C MET A 1 -28.66 21.04 -24.14
N ASN A 2 -29.44 22.04 -24.59
CA ASN A 2 -28.97 23.44 -24.63
C ASN A 2 -28.82 24.08 -23.23
N SER A 3 -29.76 23.82 -22.31
CA SER A 3 -29.71 24.35 -20.93
C SER A 3 -28.53 23.81 -20.12
N ASP A 4 -28.19 22.54 -20.29
CA ASP A 4 -27.08 21.91 -19.57
C ASP A 4 -25.72 22.48 -20.01
N ALA A 5 -25.56 22.73 -21.32
CA ALA A 5 -24.40 23.42 -21.87
C ALA A 5 -24.27 24.87 -21.38
N GLN A 6 -25.39 25.57 -21.20
CA GLN A 6 -25.40 26.92 -20.63
C GLN A 6 -25.01 26.92 -19.14
N LEU A 7 -25.57 26.01 -18.35
CA LEU A 7 -25.24 25.84 -16.94
C LEU A 7 -23.76 25.49 -16.75
N SER A 8 -23.21 24.59 -17.56
CA SER A 8 -21.79 24.23 -17.53
C SER A 8 -20.89 25.43 -17.87
N LYS A 9 -21.26 26.23 -18.88
CA LYS A 9 -20.53 27.45 -19.24
C LYS A 9 -20.56 28.51 -18.13
N ASP A 10 -21.71 28.71 -17.51
CA ASP A 10 -21.86 29.70 -16.44
C ASP A 10 -21.13 29.25 -15.16
N ALA A 11 -21.14 27.96 -14.84
CA ALA A 11 -20.33 27.38 -13.77
C ALA A 11 -18.83 27.57 -14.02
N ALA A 12 -18.34 27.27 -15.22
CA ALA A 12 -16.93 27.46 -15.58
C ALA A 12 -16.50 28.94 -15.51
N LYS A 13 -17.38 29.87 -15.89
CA LYS A 13 -17.11 31.31 -15.75
C LYS A 13 -17.06 31.76 -14.29
N ALA A 14 -18.00 31.29 -13.47
CA ALA A 14 -18.01 31.60 -12.05
C ALA A 14 -16.76 31.05 -11.34
N GLU A 15 -16.33 29.85 -11.71
CA GLU A 15 -15.10 29.25 -11.20
C GLU A 15 -13.86 30.04 -11.61
N LEU A 16 -13.77 30.46 -12.88
CA LEU A 16 -12.66 31.30 -13.37
C LEU A 16 -12.60 32.62 -12.60
N GLN A 17 -13.73 33.32 -12.45
CA GLN A 17 -13.78 34.58 -11.68
C GLN A 17 -13.36 34.38 -10.23
N HIS A 18 -13.79 33.28 -9.61
CA HIS A 18 -13.39 32.95 -8.25
C HIS A 18 -11.87 32.74 -8.14
N GLN A 19 -11.28 31.99 -9.06
CA GLN A 19 -9.83 31.76 -9.10
C GLN A 19 -9.06 33.06 -9.34
N GLU A 20 -9.51 33.93 -10.24
CA GLU A 20 -8.91 35.24 -10.50
C GLU A 20 -8.94 36.13 -9.24
N GLU A 21 -10.07 36.17 -8.53
CA GLU A 21 -10.17 36.90 -7.26
C GLU A 21 -9.22 36.37 -6.19
N VAL A 22 -9.11 35.04 -6.05
CA VAL A 22 -8.19 34.41 -5.09
C VAL A 22 -6.75 34.78 -5.40
N VAL A 23 -6.31 34.64 -6.66
CA VAL A 23 -4.96 35.00 -7.09
C VAL A 23 -4.67 36.48 -6.84
N TYR A 24 -5.65 37.35 -7.10
CA TYR A 24 -5.50 38.78 -6.86
C TYR A 24 -5.37 39.11 -5.36
N ARG A 25 -6.18 38.46 -4.50
CA ARG A 25 -6.11 38.61 -3.04
C ARG A 25 -4.78 38.10 -2.49
N GLU A 26 -4.32 36.93 -2.91
CA GLU A 26 -3.03 36.36 -2.50
C GLU A 26 -1.86 37.24 -2.94
N ARG A 27 -1.88 37.78 -4.16
CA ARG A 27 -0.87 38.73 -4.62
C ARG A 27 -0.82 39.97 -3.74
N ARG A 28 -1.98 40.56 -3.43
CA ARG A 28 -2.05 41.72 -2.52
C ARG A 28 -1.53 41.38 -1.12
N GLN A 29 -1.82 40.20 -0.59
CA GLN A 29 -1.31 39.77 0.71
C GLN A 29 0.21 39.58 0.68
N ARG A 30 0.74 38.95 -0.38
CA ARG A 30 2.18 38.79 -0.58
C ARG A 30 2.90 40.14 -0.68
N ASP A 31 2.33 41.08 -1.42
CA ASP A 31 2.90 42.43 -1.57
C ASP A 31 2.90 43.19 -0.24
N LYS A 32 1.85 43.03 0.59
CA LYS A 32 1.82 43.57 1.96
C LYS A 32 2.94 42.99 2.84
N ILE A 33 3.07 41.67 2.86
CA ILE A 33 4.11 40.98 3.66
C ILE A 33 5.51 41.40 3.20
N LEU A 34 5.74 41.46 1.88
CA LEU A 34 7.02 41.91 1.33
C LEU A 34 7.35 43.34 1.74
N ASN A 35 6.37 44.25 1.71
CA ASN A 35 6.56 45.63 2.15
C ASN A 35 6.85 45.72 3.66
N GLU A 36 6.16 44.93 4.49
CA GLU A 36 6.42 44.85 5.93
C GLU A 36 7.83 44.35 6.23
N LEU A 37 8.26 43.26 5.59
CA LEU A 37 9.61 42.70 5.74
C LEU A 37 10.68 43.68 5.26
N ARG A 38 10.44 44.37 4.14
CA ARG A 38 11.34 45.41 3.64
C ARG A 38 11.47 46.56 4.63
N LYS A 39 10.36 47.01 5.21
CA LYS A 39 10.36 48.07 6.23
C LYS A 39 11.14 47.65 7.47
N GLN A 40 10.94 46.42 7.98
CA GLN A 40 11.70 45.89 9.11
C GLN A 40 13.19 45.78 8.81
N ALA A 41 13.56 45.39 7.58
CA ALA A 41 14.97 45.33 7.15
C ALA A 41 15.60 46.73 7.10
N GLU A 42 14.88 47.73 6.57
CA GLU A 42 15.33 49.13 6.56
C GLU A 42 15.48 49.70 7.98
N GLU A 43 14.54 49.41 8.88
CA GLU A 43 14.61 49.79 10.29
C GLU A 43 15.82 49.17 11.01
N ARG A 44 16.07 47.87 10.83
CA ARG A 44 17.26 47.19 11.39
C ARG A 44 18.56 47.76 10.83
N LYS A 45 18.60 48.06 9.53
CA LYS A 45 19.77 48.69 8.90
C LYS A 45 20.03 50.08 9.49
N ALA A 46 18.98 50.89 9.67
CA ALA A 46 19.09 52.21 10.29
C ALA A 46 19.54 52.14 11.76
N GLN A 47 19.09 51.14 12.51
CA GLN A 47 19.56 50.90 13.88
C GLN A 47 21.04 50.50 13.91
N ALA A 48 21.46 49.59 13.03
CA ALA A 48 22.86 49.18 12.90
C ALA A 48 23.77 50.37 12.56
N GLU A 49 23.37 51.21 11.60
CA GLU A 49 24.11 52.42 11.22
C GLU A 49 24.22 53.43 12.38
N ARG A 50 23.15 53.57 13.19
CA ARG A 50 23.18 54.42 14.40
C ARG A 50 24.15 53.88 15.45
N VAL A 51 24.19 52.56 15.66
CA VAL A 51 25.13 51.92 16.59
C VAL A 51 26.55 52.07 16.07
N GLU A 52 26.79 51.86 14.78
CA GLU A 52 28.10 52.04 14.15
C GLU A 52 28.60 53.49 14.29
N ARG A 53 27.75 54.49 14.03
CA ARG A 53 28.10 55.91 14.25
C ARG A 53 28.41 56.24 15.70
N ARG A 54 27.73 55.61 16.66
CA ARG A 54 28.05 55.76 18.10
C ARG A 54 29.39 55.11 18.44
N ALA A 55 29.66 53.92 17.92
CA ALA A 55 30.93 53.21 18.12
C ALA A 55 32.11 53.99 17.49
N GLN A 56 31.94 54.54 16.28
CA GLN A 56 32.96 55.38 15.65
C GLN A 56 33.25 56.67 16.45
N ARG A 57 32.25 57.27 17.09
CA ARG A 57 32.46 58.42 18.00
C ARG A 57 33.18 58.04 19.29
N ALA A 58 32.91 56.85 19.84
CA ALA A 58 33.58 56.34 21.02
C ALA A 58 35.07 56.03 20.76
N ILE A 59 35.43 55.60 19.54
CA ILE A 59 36.82 55.31 19.15
C ILE A 59 37.66 56.59 18.96
N MET A 60 37.03 57.76 18.74
CA MET A 60 37.74 59.05 18.54
C MET A 60 37.96 59.87 19.82
N GLN A 61 37.53 59.39 20.99
CA GLN A 61 37.96 59.97 22.27
C GLN A 61 39.10 59.14 22.85
N PRO A 62 40.35 59.64 22.85
CA PRO A 62 41.42 59.06 23.65
C PRO A 62 41.25 59.60 25.07
N ASP A 63 40.64 58.83 25.96
CA ASP A 63 40.69 59.13 27.39
C ASP A 63 42.06 58.72 27.93
N ASP A 64 42.77 59.76 28.36
CA ASP A 64 44.04 59.71 29.04
C ASP A 64 43.83 59.49 30.56
N GLN A 65 44.88 58.99 31.22
CA GLN A 65 45.16 59.07 32.65
C GLN A 65 44.78 57.88 33.55
N SER A 66 45.78 57.02 33.68
CA SER A 66 46.29 56.29 34.85
C SER A 66 46.13 57.02 36.19
N THR A 67 45.69 56.31 37.25
CA THR A 67 46.00 56.59 38.67
C THR A 67 45.45 55.46 39.56
N GLU A 68 46.21 54.41 39.79
CA GLU A 68 45.72 53.11 40.31
C GLU A 68 45.67 52.98 41.85
N ALA A 69 45.81 54.07 42.61
CA ALA A 69 45.82 54.00 44.08
C ALA A 69 44.75 54.85 44.80
N GLN A 70 44.03 55.73 44.09
CA GLN A 70 42.78 56.39 44.56
C GLN A 70 41.53 55.82 43.88
N ARG A 71 41.71 54.85 42.98
CA ARG A 71 40.67 54.27 42.13
C ARG A 71 39.77 53.25 42.82
N SER A 72 40.00 52.84 44.06
CA SER A 72 39.03 51.98 44.76
C SER A 72 37.87 52.80 45.32
N ASP A 73 38.15 53.90 46.03
CA ASP A 73 37.15 54.72 46.72
C ASP A 73 36.31 55.55 45.73
N VAL A 74 36.97 56.18 44.75
CA VAL A 74 36.29 56.96 43.70
C VAL A 74 35.50 56.07 42.76
N ASN A 75 35.92 54.82 42.54
CA ASN A 75 35.19 53.88 41.69
C ASN A 75 34.00 53.27 42.44
N GLU A 76 34.11 53.04 43.75
CA GLU A 76 32.96 52.70 44.60
C GLU A 76 31.94 53.84 44.62
N GLU A 77 32.36 55.09 44.82
CA GLU A 77 31.49 56.27 44.80
C GLU A 77 30.85 56.50 43.41
N ASN A 78 31.61 56.31 42.33
CA ASN A 78 31.08 56.34 40.97
C ASN A 78 30.10 55.19 40.69
N THR A 79 30.32 54.00 41.26
CA THR A 79 29.36 52.89 41.15
C THR A 79 28.09 53.15 41.95
N ILE A 80 28.21 53.73 43.14
CA ILE A 80 27.08 54.09 43.99
C ILE A 80 26.23 55.15 43.28
N THR A 81 26.84 56.20 42.73
CA THR A 81 26.12 57.23 41.97
C THR A 81 25.49 56.68 40.69
N THR A 82 26.14 55.76 39.97
CA THR A 82 25.50 55.10 38.82
C THR A 82 24.33 54.20 39.21
N PHE A 83 24.42 53.49 40.35
CA PHE A 83 23.29 52.71 40.87
C PHE A 83 22.16 53.64 41.33
N GLU A 84 22.45 54.73 42.01
CA GLU A 84 21.45 55.73 42.42
C GLU A 84 20.73 56.35 41.22
N GLU A 85 21.45 56.74 40.18
CA GLU A 85 20.84 57.22 38.93
C GLU A 85 19.99 56.14 38.24
N ALA A 86 20.45 54.90 38.23
CA ALA A 86 19.68 53.79 37.67
C ALA A 86 18.40 53.55 38.48
N PHE A 87 18.45 53.66 39.81
CA PHE A 87 17.30 53.53 40.69
C PHE A 87 16.33 54.70 40.56
N GLU A 88 16.80 55.94 40.43
CA GLU A 88 15.99 57.11 40.11
C GLU A 88 15.24 56.90 38.78
N ARG A 89 15.95 56.46 37.73
CA ARG A 89 15.31 56.15 36.43
C ARG A 89 14.29 55.03 36.52
N ILE A 90 14.55 53.97 37.30
CA ILE A 90 13.59 52.89 37.53
C ILE A 90 12.37 53.43 38.27
N LYS A 91 12.58 54.19 39.34
CA LYS A 91 11.52 54.81 40.16
C LYS A 91 10.62 55.72 39.32
N GLU A 92 11.21 56.55 38.47
CA GLU A 92 10.50 57.45 37.56
C GLU A 92 9.73 56.68 36.47
N ALA A 93 10.32 55.63 35.88
CA ALA A 93 9.68 54.81 34.86
C ALA A 93 8.57 53.90 35.41
N THR A 94 8.70 53.44 36.66
CA THR A 94 7.71 52.60 37.35
C THR A 94 6.67 53.41 38.13
N GLY A 95 6.89 54.72 38.29
CA GLY A 95 5.95 55.64 38.95
C GLY A 95 5.79 55.42 40.46
N VAL A 96 6.75 54.75 41.11
CA VAL A 96 6.70 54.41 42.53
C VAL A 96 7.43 55.45 43.38
N THR A 97 6.98 55.66 44.60
CA THR A 97 7.52 56.73 45.47
C THR A 97 8.70 56.29 46.32
N ASN A 98 8.85 54.98 46.58
CA ASN A 98 9.90 54.42 47.43
C ASN A 98 10.62 53.23 46.79
N THR A 99 11.92 53.07 47.07
CA THR A 99 12.75 51.97 46.58
C THR A 99 12.29 50.60 47.09
N GLN A 100 11.77 50.50 48.32
CA GLN A 100 11.14 49.26 48.80
C GLN A 100 9.93 48.84 47.96
N GLU A 101 9.13 49.80 47.48
CA GLU A 101 7.93 49.50 46.68
C GLU A 101 8.30 48.91 45.31
N VAL A 102 9.41 49.37 44.72
CA VAL A 102 10.01 48.77 43.51
C VAL A 102 10.35 47.30 43.75
N VAL A 103 10.97 47.00 44.89
CA VAL A 103 11.37 45.62 45.26
C VAL A 103 10.15 44.72 45.48
N GLU A 104 9.13 45.19 46.20
CA GLU A 104 7.89 44.43 46.41
C GLU A 104 7.13 44.15 45.10
N ARG A 105 7.06 45.14 44.20
CA ARG A 105 6.45 44.97 42.87
C ARG A 105 7.24 43.99 42.00
N PHE A 106 8.56 44.02 42.06
CA PHE A 106 9.43 43.09 41.34
C PHE A 106 9.26 41.65 41.85
N ILE A 107 9.22 41.46 43.18
CA ILE A 107 9.01 40.14 43.78
C ILE A 107 7.61 39.59 43.42
N SER A 108 6.56 40.42 43.50
CA SER A 108 5.20 40.01 43.14
C SER A 108 4.99 39.78 41.63
N GLN A 109 5.78 40.41 40.77
CA GLN A 109 5.81 40.10 39.34
C GLN A 109 6.45 38.75 39.01
N GLY A 110 7.31 38.22 39.88
CA GLY A 110 8.00 36.94 39.62
C GLY A 110 7.03 35.78 39.41
N ASP A 111 5.96 35.70 40.20
CA ASP A 111 4.93 34.65 40.05
C ASP A 111 4.12 34.84 38.76
N THR A 112 3.80 36.08 38.40
CA THR A 112 3.12 36.41 37.15
C THR A 112 3.98 36.06 35.94
N GLN A 113 5.29 36.34 36.00
CA GLN A 113 6.24 35.99 34.95
C GLN A 113 6.33 34.47 34.77
N ARG A 114 6.49 33.70 35.86
CA ARG A 114 6.53 32.23 35.76
C ARG A 114 5.24 31.67 35.19
N HIS A 115 4.09 32.23 35.57
CA HIS A 115 2.81 31.81 35.01
C HIS A 115 2.72 32.08 33.50
N LEU A 116 3.14 33.27 33.04
CA LEU A 116 3.17 33.61 31.61
C LEU A 116 4.16 32.74 30.84
N GLU A 117 5.31 32.40 31.42
CA GLU A 117 6.28 31.48 30.81
C GLU A 117 5.70 30.07 30.66
N LEU A 118 5.01 29.55 31.69
CA LEU A 118 4.29 28.28 31.60
C LEU A 118 3.23 28.32 30.50
N LEU A 119 2.40 29.38 30.48
CA LEU A 119 1.33 29.53 29.49
C LEU A 119 1.91 29.65 28.07
N LYS A 120 3.07 30.28 27.91
CA LYS A 120 3.79 30.36 26.64
C LYS A 120 4.24 28.97 26.18
N VAL A 121 4.85 28.18 27.07
CA VAL A 121 5.31 26.81 26.76
C VAL A 121 4.12 25.89 26.40
N GLU A 122 3.00 26.00 27.11
CA GLU A 122 1.79 25.24 26.79
C GLU A 122 1.19 25.65 25.43
N ASN A 123 1.13 26.94 25.14
CA ASN A 123 0.69 27.43 23.83
C ASN A 123 1.63 26.98 22.70
N GLU A 124 2.94 26.97 22.93
CA GLU A 124 3.91 26.49 21.94
C GLU A 124 3.73 25.00 21.66
N LYS A 125 3.58 24.18 22.72
CA LYS A 125 3.29 22.76 22.59
C LYS A 125 1.98 22.46 21.87
N THR A 126 0.91 23.20 22.18
CA THR A 126 -0.38 23.04 21.50
C THR A 126 -0.31 23.47 20.03
N LEU A 127 0.45 24.51 19.73
CA LEU A 127 0.68 25.00 18.37
C LEU A 127 1.47 23.99 17.54
N GLU A 128 2.49 23.35 18.11
CA GLU A 128 3.23 22.24 17.48
C GLU A 128 2.31 21.06 17.17
N ARG A 129 1.52 20.60 18.15
CA ARG A 129 0.53 19.52 17.95
C ARG A 129 -0.44 19.85 16.80
N LEU A 130 -0.98 21.06 16.78
CA LEU A 130 -1.91 21.48 15.72
C LEU A 130 -1.23 21.57 14.34
N LYS A 131 0.06 21.95 14.28
CA LYS A 131 0.82 21.92 13.03
C LYS A 131 1.01 20.50 12.52
N GLU A 132 1.34 19.56 13.40
CA GLU A 132 1.48 18.14 13.04
C GLU A 132 0.15 17.55 12.57
N GLU A 133 -0.96 17.83 13.27
CA GLU A 133 -2.31 17.41 12.87
C GLU A 133 -2.69 17.99 11.50
N ARG A 134 -2.39 19.27 11.25
CA ARG A 134 -2.61 19.90 9.95
C ARG A 134 -1.80 19.21 8.85
N GLU A 135 -0.53 18.93 9.07
CA GLU A 135 0.32 18.26 8.07
C GLU A 135 -0.16 16.83 7.79
N LYS A 136 -0.55 16.07 8.83
CA LYS A 136 -1.15 14.74 8.65
C LYS A 136 -2.42 14.82 7.81
N LEU A 137 -3.36 15.70 8.19
CA LEU A 137 -4.62 15.84 7.48
C LEU A 137 -4.42 16.31 6.03
N ARG A 138 -3.39 17.14 5.79
CA ARG A 138 -3.00 17.56 4.44
C ARG A 138 -2.43 16.42 3.61
N ALA A 139 -1.61 15.56 4.21
CA ALA A 139 -1.10 14.36 3.57
C ALA A 139 -2.23 13.40 3.22
N ASP A 140 -3.13 13.12 4.17
CA ASP A 140 -4.31 12.27 3.95
C ASP A 140 -5.21 12.84 2.84
N PHE A 141 -5.40 14.16 2.81
CA PHE A 141 -6.16 14.80 1.73
C PHE A 141 -5.48 14.67 0.37
N GLN A 142 -4.16 14.83 0.30
CA GLN A 142 -3.40 14.62 -0.93
C GLN A 142 -3.49 13.15 -1.38
N GLU A 143 -3.32 12.21 -0.46
CA GLU A 143 -3.50 10.79 -0.74
C GLU A 143 -4.89 10.52 -1.29
N MET A 144 -5.94 11.03 -0.66
CA MET A 144 -7.31 10.86 -1.14
C MET A 144 -7.53 11.48 -2.52
N LYS A 145 -6.97 12.67 -2.77
CA LYS A 145 -7.08 13.34 -4.06
C LYS A 145 -6.43 12.50 -5.18
N TYR A 146 -5.18 12.08 -4.97
CA TYR A 146 -4.40 11.42 -6.02
C TYR A 146 -4.67 9.91 -6.11
N SER A 147 -4.92 9.22 -5.00
CA SER A 147 -5.27 7.79 -5.01
C SER A 147 -6.75 7.56 -5.35
N GLY A 148 -7.63 8.47 -4.95
CA GLY A 148 -9.06 8.41 -5.28
C GLY A 148 -9.29 8.57 -6.77
N GLU A 149 -8.63 9.53 -7.40
CA GLU A 149 -8.71 9.76 -8.84
C GLU A 149 -8.15 8.57 -9.65
N ALA A 150 -7.03 7.98 -9.21
CA ALA A 150 -6.46 6.79 -9.84
C ALA A 150 -7.41 5.57 -9.77
N LYS A 151 -8.04 5.35 -8.60
CA LYS A 151 -9.03 4.27 -8.41
C LYS A 151 -10.30 4.50 -9.24
N LEU A 152 -10.77 5.74 -9.32
CA LEU A 152 -11.96 6.08 -10.12
C LEU A 152 -11.69 5.89 -11.62
N SER A 153 -10.53 6.33 -12.10
CA SER A 153 -10.11 6.18 -13.49
C SER A 153 -9.95 4.70 -13.88
N SER A 154 -9.30 3.90 -13.04
CA SER A 154 -9.18 2.45 -13.25
C SER A 154 -10.55 1.75 -13.24
N GLY A 155 -11.43 2.11 -12.30
CA GLY A 155 -12.79 1.59 -12.26
C GLY A 155 -13.61 1.95 -13.52
N GLN A 156 -13.51 3.19 -13.99
CA GLN A 156 -14.14 3.62 -15.24
C GLN A 156 -13.62 2.84 -16.45
N GLN A 157 -12.31 2.62 -16.54
CA GLN A 157 -11.71 1.84 -17.62
C GLN A 157 -12.25 0.40 -17.63
N VAL A 158 -12.30 -0.26 -16.47
CA VAL A 158 -12.83 -1.62 -16.35
C VAL A 158 -14.31 -1.68 -16.76
N LEU A 159 -15.11 -0.69 -16.37
CA LEU A 159 -16.52 -0.60 -16.78
C LEU A 159 -16.67 -0.36 -18.29
N GLU A 160 -15.82 0.47 -18.90
CA GLU A 160 -15.77 0.69 -20.35
C GLU A 160 -15.38 -0.59 -21.10
N GLU A 161 -14.45 -1.37 -20.56
CA GLU A 161 -14.06 -2.67 -21.10
C GLU A 161 -15.23 -3.66 -21.04
N PHE A 162 -15.92 -3.78 -19.91
CA PHE A 162 -17.12 -4.63 -19.80
C PHE A 162 -18.26 -4.17 -20.73
N ALA A 163 -18.52 -2.87 -20.83
CA ALA A 163 -19.49 -2.32 -21.76
C ALA A 163 -19.12 -2.63 -23.22
N SER A 164 -17.82 -2.53 -23.55
CA SER A 164 -17.31 -2.90 -24.87
C SER A 164 -17.46 -4.40 -25.15
N HIS A 165 -17.23 -5.26 -24.16
CA HIS A 165 -17.46 -6.70 -24.27
C HIS A 165 -18.93 -7.02 -24.54
N LEU A 166 -19.84 -6.39 -23.79
CA LEU A 166 -21.28 -6.53 -23.98
C LEU A 166 -21.71 -6.05 -25.38
N ARG A 167 -21.27 -4.87 -25.81
CA ARG A 167 -21.56 -4.34 -27.15
C ARG A 167 -21.05 -5.27 -28.25
N ARG A 168 -19.85 -5.83 -28.10
CA ARG A 168 -19.30 -6.83 -29.04
C ARG A 168 -20.15 -8.10 -29.08
N GLY A 169 -20.55 -8.62 -27.92
CA GLY A 169 -21.42 -9.79 -27.82
C GLY A 169 -22.80 -9.54 -28.42
N GLU A 170 -23.40 -8.38 -28.17
CA GLU A 170 -24.67 -7.97 -28.77
C GLU A 170 -24.57 -7.79 -30.28
N ALA A 171 -23.51 -7.15 -30.77
CA ALA A 171 -23.26 -7.00 -32.21
C ALA A 171 -23.08 -8.36 -32.87
N GLN A 172 -22.34 -9.26 -32.24
CA GLN A 172 -22.17 -10.64 -32.72
C GLN A 172 -23.51 -11.39 -32.76
N ARG A 173 -24.36 -11.28 -31.72
CA ARG A 173 -25.70 -11.85 -31.70
C ARG A 173 -26.60 -11.24 -32.78
N ARG A 174 -26.51 -9.93 -33.04
CA ARG A 174 -27.24 -9.27 -34.14
C ARG A 174 -26.79 -9.79 -35.50
N CYS A 175 -25.48 -9.93 -35.72
CA CYS A 175 -24.93 -10.52 -36.94
C CYS A 175 -25.35 -11.99 -37.11
N GLN A 176 -25.32 -12.79 -36.04
CA GLN A 176 -25.76 -14.20 -36.05
C GLN A 176 -27.25 -14.32 -36.43
N ARG A 177 -28.11 -13.50 -35.80
CA ARG A 177 -29.54 -13.42 -36.15
C ARG A 177 -29.76 -12.99 -37.60
N ALA A 178 -29.02 -11.99 -38.09
CA ALA A 178 -29.10 -11.54 -39.48
C ALA A 178 -28.60 -12.61 -40.48
N SER A 179 -27.66 -13.46 -40.07
CA SER A 179 -27.14 -14.58 -40.87
C SER A 179 -28.00 -15.85 -40.81
N GLY A 180 -29.13 -15.84 -40.08
CA GLY A 180 -30.02 -16.99 -39.94
C GLY A 180 -29.53 -18.10 -39.02
N GLN A 181 -28.41 -17.90 -38.31
CA GLN A 181 -27.92 -18.80 -37.26
C GLN A 181 -28.70 -18.53 -35.96
N THR A 182 -29.96 -18.92 -35.92
CA THR A 182 -30.88 -18.59 -34.82
C THR A 182 -31.24 -19.74 -33.91
N ASP A 183 -30.63 -20.92 -34.09
CA ASP A 183 -30.74 -21.99 -33.11
C ASP A 183 -29.42 -22.13 -32.34
N PRO A 184 -29.44 -22.12 -30.99
CA PRO A 184 -28.31 -22.69 -30.26
C PRO A 184 -28.22 -24.14 -30.71
N SER A 185 -27.07 -24.53 -31.27
CA SER A 185 -26.88 -25.92 -31.70
C SER A 185 -27.27 -26.86 -30.56
N PRO A 186 -27.93 -28.00 -30.84
CA PRO A 186 -28.36 -28.95 -29.82
C PRO A 186 -27.22 -29.39 -28.89
N GLU A 187 -25.95 -29.23 -29.30
CA GLU A 187 -24.75 -29.45 -28.49
C GLU A 187 -24.65 -28.49 -27.29
N HIS A 188 -24.96 -27.20 -27.47
CA HIS A 188 -24.94 -26.23 -26.36
C HIS A 188 -26.08 -26.49 -25.36
N ARG A 189 -27.25 -26.93 -25.86
CA ARG A 189 -28.40 -27.28 -25.03
C ARG A 189 -28.15 -28.58 -24.25
N ALA A 190 -27.53 -29.58 -24.90
CA ALA A 190 -27.11 -30.82 -24.26
C ALA A 190 -26.04 -30.60 -23.17
N GLY A 191 -25.14 -29.64 -23.36
CA GLY A 191 -24.11 -29.29 -22.36
C GLY A 191 -24.71 -28.78 -21.05
N TRP A 192 -25.82 -28.03 -21.10
CA TRP A 192 -26.50 -27.50 -19.91
C TRP A 192 -27.45 -28.51 -19.25
N SER A 193 -28.05 -29.41 -20.03
CA SER A 193 -28.87 -30.51 -19.50
C SER A 193 -28.04 -31.64 -18.86
N GLY A 194 -26.81 -31.87 -19.32
CA GLY A 194 -25.96 -32.97 -18.83
C GLY A 194 -25.03 -32.60 -17.66
N ALA A 195 -24.37 -31.43 -17.72
CA ALA A 195 -23.23 -31.15 -16.83
C ALA A 195 -23.59 -30.90 -15.35
N PRO A 196 -24.68 -30.18 -14.98
CA PRO A 196 -25.04 -29.97 -13.58
C PRO A 196 -25.65 -31.23 -12.96
N GLY A 197 -26.48 -31.95 -13.71
CA GLY A 197 -27.19 -33.14 -13.24
C GLY A 197 -26.24 -34.30 -12.91
N ASP A 198 -25.26 -34.55 -13.77
CA ASP A 198 -24.30 -35.65 -13.60
C ASP A 198 -23.32 -35.39 -12.45
N LYS A 199 -22.81 -34.16 -12.33
CA LYS A 199 -21.85 -33.80 -11.26
C LYS A 199 -22.48 -33.73 -9.87
N LEU A 200 -23.77 -33.40 -9.79
CA LEU A 200 -24.50 -33.24 -8.52
C LEU A 200 -25.39 -34.45 -8.19
N GLN A 201 -25.27 -35.56 -8.93
CA GLN A 201 -26.12 -36.74 -8.74
C GLN A 201 -25.99 -37.38 -7.33
N HIS A 202 -24.84 -37.21 -6.69
CA HIS A 202 -24.54 -37.80 -5.38
C HIS A 202 -25.03 -36.96 -4.19
N VAL A 203 -25.41 -35.70 -4.42
CA VAL A 203 -25.92 -34.80 -3.37
C VAL A 203 -27.41 -35.05 -3.17
N LYS A 204 -27.79 -35.50 -1.96
CA LYS A 204 -29.17 -35.81 -1.58
C LYS A 204 -29.82 -34.59 -0.92
N ILE A 205 -30.86 -34.05 -1.56
CA ILE A 205 -31.70 -33.01 -0.96
C ILE A 205 -32.75 -33.69 -0.06
N PRO A 206 -33.03 -33.19 1.16
CA PRO A 206 -34.12 -33.67 2.00
C PRO A 206 -35.46 -33.64 1.26
N ARG A 207 -36.26 -34.71 1.39
CA ARG A 207 -37.53 -34.90 0.65
C ARG A 207 -38.58 -33.85 1.05
N GLY A 208 -38.58 -32.73 0.34
CA GLY A 208 -39.66 -31.75 0.28
C GLY A 208 -40.08 -31.40 -1.14
N HIS A 209 -39.54 -32.08 -2.15
CA HIS A 209 -39.88 -31.81 -3.54
C HIS A 209 -41.17 -32.54 -3.93
N VAL A 210 -42.17 -31.74 -4.29
CA VAL A 210 -43.43 -32.15 -4.90
C VAL A 210 -43.13 -33.04 -6.12
N PRO A 211 -43.94 -34.07 -6.43
CA PRO A 211 -43.69 -34.91 -7.60
C PRO A 211 -43.63 -34.06 -8.87
N ALA A 212 -42.46 -34.00 -9.50
CA ALA A 212 -42.24 -33.30 -10.76
C ALA A 212 -43.16 -33.87 -11.85
N ALA A 213 -43.82 -32.99 -12.59
CA ALA A 213 -44.49 -33.37 -13.83
C ALA A 213 -43.41 -33.91 -14.79
N GLN A 214 -43.71 -34.99 -15.53
CA GLN A 214 -42.78 -35.57 -16.48
C GLN A 214 -42.59 -34.62 -17.68
N LEU A 215 -41.68 -33.65 -17.55
CA LEU A 215 -41.33 -32.72 -18.61
C LEU A 215 -40.34 -33.38 -19.59
N PRO A 216 -40.51 -33.17 -20.90
CA PRO A 216 -39.61 -33.75 -21.89
C PRO A 216 -38.22 -33.11 -21.77
N PRO A 217 -37.13 -33.90 -21.87
CA PRO A 217 -35.75 -33.42 -21.66
C PRO A 217 -35.27 -32.39 -22.69
N SER A 218 -36.07 -32.13 -23.73
CA SER A 218 -35.85 -31.10 -24.75
C SER A 218 -36.57 -29.76 -24.47
N SER A 219 -37.42 -29.68 -23.44
CA SER A 219 -38.13 -28.43 -23.11
C SER A 219 -37.25 -27.46 -22.33
N GLU A 220 -37.50 -26.16 -22.51
CA GLU A 220 -36.82 -25.11 -21.74
C GLU A 220 -37.21 -25.16 -20.25
N GLU A 221 -38.45 -25.58 -19.96
CA GLU A 221 -38.95 -25.80 -18.60
C GLU A 221 -38.16 -26.89 -17.86
N TYR A 222 -37.76 -27.97 -18.54
CA TYR A 222 -36.91 -29.01 -17.96
C TYR A 222 -35.52 -28.49 -17.58
N VAL A 223 -34.93 -27.61 -18.41
CA VAL A 223 -33.62 -26.99 -18.12
C VAL A 223 -33.73 -26.05 -16.92
N LEU A 224 -34.80 -25.26 -16.82
CA LEU A 224 -35.04 -24.38 -15.67
C LEU A 224 -35.24 -25.17 -14.37
N GLU A 225 -35.98 -26.27 -14.42
CA GLU A 225 -36.15 -27.17 -13.27
C GLU A 225 -34.82 -27.82 -12.87
N LEU A 226 -34.05 -28.31 -13.83
CA LEU A 226 -32.72 -28.87 -13.57
C LEU A 226 -31.78 -27.83 -12.94
N LEU A 227 -31.82 -26.58 -13.42
CA LEU A 227 -31.04 -25.49 -12.85
C LEU A 227 -31.47 -25.17 -11.42
N SER A 228 -32.78 -25.13 -11.14
CA SER A 228 -33.30 -24.91 -9.79
C SER A 228 -32.88 -26.02 -8.82
N VAL A 229 -32.94 -27.29 -9.25
CA VAL A 229 -32.46 -28.43 -8.46
C VAL A 229 -30.94 -28.34 -8.26
N SER A 230 -30.18 -27.93 -9.28
CA SER A 230 -28.74 -27.78 -9.17
C SER A 230 -28.34 -26.66 -8.20
N GLU A 231 -29.07 -25.54 -8.21
CA GLU A 231 -28.89 -24.42 -7.27
C GLU A 231 -29.10 -24.87 -5.83
N GLN A 232 -30.19 -25.61 -5.56
CA GLN A 232 -30.46 -26.13 -4.22
C GLN A 232 -29.35 -27.06 -3.72
N LYS A 233 -28.86 -27.96 -4.58
CA LYS A 233 -27.74 -28.85 -4.24
C LYS A 233 -26.44 -28.08 -3.95
N LEU A 234 -26.17 -27.03 -4.73
CA LEU A 234 -25.00 -26.19 -4.55
C LEU A 234 -25.08 -25.36 -3.27
N LEU A 235 -26.26 -24.84 -2.92
CA LEU A 235 -26.49 -24.13 -1.66
C LEU A 235 -26.29 -25.05 -0.45
N GLN A 236 -26.79 -26.28 -0.51
CA GLN A 236 -26.54 -27.27 0.54
C GLN A 236 -25.05 -27.59 0.68
N LEU A 237 -24.32 -27.81 -0.43
CA LEU A 237 -22.87 -28.01 -0.38
C LEU A 237 -22.14 -26.80 0.20
N LEU A 238 -22.59 -25.59 -0.11
CA LEU A 238 -22.00 -24.37 0.43
C LEU A 238 -22.16 -24.30 1.95
N GLU A 239 -23.33 -24.71 2.48
CA GLU A 239 -23.58 -24.81 3.92
C GLU A 239 -22.73 -25.91 4.57
N GLU A 240 -22.64 -27.09 3.96
CA GLU A 240 -21.83 -28.22 4.45
C GLU A 240 -20.30 -27.93 4.47
N LEU A 241 -19.86 -27.01 3.60
CA LEU A 241 -18.48 -26.54 3.51
C LEU A 241 -18.22 -25.26 4.32
N GLN A 242 -19.26 -24.63 4.86
CA GLN A 242 -19.11 -23.39 5.61
C GLN A 242 -18.30 -23.63 6.90
N GLY A 243 -17.21 -22.89 7.05
CA GLY A 243 -16.33 -22.99 8.23
C GLY A 243 -15.28 -24.11 8.17
N LYS A 244 -15.16 -24.83 7.05
CA LYS A 244 -14.08 -25.77 6.81
C LYS A 244 -13.00 -25.12 5.95
N GLU A 245 -11.75 -25.13 6.42
CA GLU A 245 -10.61 -24.65 5.65
C GLU A 245 -10.23 -25.67 4.56
N LEU A 246 -9.96 -25.18 3.35
CA LEU A 246 -9.67 -26.03 2.19
C LEU A 246 -8.46 -26.95 2.42
N ASN A 247 -7.45 -26.46 3.15
CA ASN A 247 -6.24 -27.23 3.45
C ASN A 247 -6.52 -28.40 4.39
N ASP A 248 -7.46 -28.24 5.33
CA ASP A 248 -7.82 -29.30 6.27
C ASP A 248 -8.59 -30.42 5.55
N ILE A 249 -9.48 -30.05 4.62
CA ILE A 249 -10.20 -31.00 3.76
C ILE A 249 -9.21 -31.77 2.85
N LEU A 250 -8.26 -31.07 2.23
CA LEU A 250 -7.26 -31.73 1.37
C LEU A 250 -6.39 -32.71 2.17
N LYS A 251 -6.05 -32.37 3.41
CA LYS A 251 -5.31 -33.25 4.30
C LYS A 251 -6.12 -34.48 4.71
N GLU A 252 -7.41 -34.31 5.03
CA GLU A 252 -8.34 -35.42 5.30
C GLU A 252 -8.49 -36.36 4.09
N MET A 253 -8.47 -35.81 2.87
CA MET A 253 -8.49 -36.62 1.63
C MET A 253 -7.22 -37.43 1.40
N GLU A 254 -6.08 -37.02 1.97
CA GLU A 254 -4.81 -37.78 1.93
C GLU A 254 -4.78 -38.91 2.97
N GLU A 255 -5.70 -38.92 3.94
CA GLU A 255 -5.74 -39.95 4.98
C GLU A 255 -6.15 -41.32 4.39
N ALA A 256 -5.49 -42.37 4.89
CA ALA A 256 -5.70 -43.73 4.41
C ALA A 256 -7.16 -44.22 4.64
N GLU A 257 -7.79 -43.76 5.71
CA GLU A 257 -9.18 -44.09 6.05
C GLU A 257 -10.18 -43.53 5.03
N PHE A 258 -9.95 -42.30 4.56
CA PHE A 258 -10.75 -41.70 3.49
C PHE A 258 -10.59 -42.49 2.20
N ASN A 259 -9.36 -42.83 1.81
CA ASN A 259 -9.08 -43.60 0.60
C ASN A 259 -9.70 -45.00 0.62
N ALA A 260 -9.61 -45.73 1.74
CA ALA A 260 -10.29 -47.02 1.93
C ALA A 260 -11.82 -46.89 1.82
N SER A 261 -12.40 -45.80 2.33
CA SER A 261 -13.85 -45.53 2.22
C SER A 261 -14.30 -45.26 0.78
N ILE A 262 -13.41 -44.70 -0.05
CA ILE A 262 -13.64 -44.43 -1.46
C ILE A 262 -13.45 -45.69 -2.29
N GLU A 263 -12.45 -46.52 -1.99
CA GLU A 263 -12.21 -47.80 -2.67
C GLU A 263 -13.44 -48.71 -2.66
N GLY A 264 -14.14 -48.79 -1.53
CA GLY A 264 -15.39 -49.56 -1.41
C GLY A 264 -16.57 -49.02 -2.23
N LYS A 265 -16.48 -47.78 -2.74
CA LYS A 265 -17.52 -47.12 -3.56
C LYS A 265 -17.16 -47.06 -5.05
N LEU A 266 -16.03 -47.63 -5.46
CA LEU A 266 -15.60 -47.63 -6.84
C LEU A 266 -16.45 -48.61 -7.69
N PRO A 267 -16.78 -48.27 -8.94
CA PRO A 267 -17.46 -49.19 -9.85
C PRO A 267 -16.65 -50.46 -10.11
N ALA A 268 -17.34 -51.59 -10.34
CA ALA A 268 -16.72 -52.91 -10.51
C ALA A 268 -15.76 -53.01 -11.73
N TYR A 269 -15.84 -52.10 -12.69
CA TYR A 269 -14.96 -52.04 -13.87
C TYR A 269 -13.72 -51.14 -13.69
N ASN A 270 -13.42 -50.73 -12.46
CA ASN A 270 -12.28 -49.85 -12.20
C ASN A 270 -10.96 -50.55 -12.55
N MET A 271 -10.16 -49.93 -13.42
CA MET A 271 -8.85 -50.42 -13.88
C MET A 271 -7.66 -49.76 -13.15
N ARG A 272 -7.89 -49.11 -11.99
CA ARG A 272 -6.79 -48.54 -11.21
C ARG A 272 -5.78 -49.63 -10.86
N ILE A 273 -4.54 -49.40 -11.27
CA ILE A 273 -3.41 -50.27 -10.96
C ILE A 273 -3.04 -50.00 -9.51
N SER A 274 -3.24 -50.97 -8.62
CA SER A 274 -2.70 -50.93 -7.26
C SER A 274 -1.17 -50.87 -7.38
N LEU A 275 -0.59 -49.72 -7.10
CA LEU A 275 0.84 -49.62 -6.94
C LEU A 275 1.19 -50.43 -5.69
N PRO A 276 2.23 -51.29 -5.73
CA PRO A 276 2.71 -51.94 -4.52
C PRO A 276 2.97 -50.84 -3.50
N GLU A 277 2.41 -50.96 -2.29
CA GLU A 277 2.76 -50.08 -1.19
C GLU A 277 4.29 -50.05 -1.15
N SER A 278 4.89 -48.90 -1.44
CA SER A 278 6.29 -48.70 -1.19
C SER A 278 6.42 -48.79 0.33
N HIS A 279 6.65 -50.00 0.83
CA HIS A 279 7.19 -50.24 2.15
C HIS A 279 8.28 -49.19 2.28
N LYS A 280 8.09 -48.24 3.20
CA LYS A 280 9.16 -47.33 3.59
C LYS A 280 10.29 -48.28 3.99
N GLN A 281 11.29 -48.43 3.13
CA GLN A 281 12.44 -49.26 3.41
C GLN A 281 13.07 -48.69 4.67
N ASP A 282 12.80 -49.34 5.79
CA ASP A 282 13.67 -49.26 6.94
C ASP A 282 15.07 -49.65 6.44
N LEU A 283 16.03 -48.78 6.70
CA LEU A 283 17.38 -48.74 6.14
C LEU A 283 18.29 -49.91 6.59
N PHE A 284 17.74 -51.06 6.94
CA PHE A 284 18.49 -52.19 7.47
C PHE A 284 17.86 -53.51 7.01
N ASP A 285 18.17 -53.90 5.78
CA ASP A 285 18.45 -55.31 5.48
C ASP A 285 19.29 -55.36 4.20
N GLU A 286 20.59 -55.51 4.40
CA GLU A 286 21.51 -55.97 3.37
C GLU A 286 21.24 -57.46 3.11
N ASP A 287 21.46 -57.89 1.87
CA ASP A 287 21.48 -59.28 1.40
C ASP A 287 20.14 -59.93 1.01
N GLU A 288 19.65 -59.61 -0.20
CA GLU A 288 19.14 -60.67 -1.09
C GLU A 288 19.26 -60.29 -2.56
N VAL A 289 20.28 -60.86 -3.21
CA VAL A 289 20.46 -60.88 -4.67
C VAL A 289 19.38 -61.78 -5.28
N SER A 290 18.29 -61.18 -5.75
CA SER A 290 17.32 -61.87 -6.61
C SER A 290 17.79 -61.79 -8.08
N SER A 291 18.32 -62.92 -8.53
CA SER A 291 18.75 -63.20 -9.89
C SER A 291 17.55 -63.62 -10.73
N ASP A 292 17.03 -62.72 -11.56
CA ASP A 292 16.22 -63.11 -12.71
C ASP A 292 16.46 -62.11 -13.86
N GLU A 293 17.52 -62.34 -14.63
CA GLU A 293 17.73 -61.68 -15.92
C GLU A 293 17.09 -62.54 -17.01
N ASP A 294 15.90 -62.14 -17.48
CA ASP A 294 15.36 -62.58 -18.77
C ASP A 294 16.38 -62.23 -19.89
N PRO A 295 16.89 -63.21 -20.66
CA PRO A 295 18.00 -62.99 -21.59
C PRO A 295 17.63 -62.18 -22.86
N ASP A 296 16.36 -61.82 -23.06
CA ASP A 296 15.86 -61.23 -24.31
C ASP A 296 15.49 -59.74 -24.24
N VAL A 297 15.63 -59.08 -23.08
CA VAL A 297 15.39 -57.63 -22.97
C VAL A 297 16.70 -56.91 -22.67
N ILE A 298 17.29 -56.31 -23.71
CA ILE A 298 18.47 -55.45 -23.56
C ILE A 298 18.09 -54.31 -22.61
N SER A 299 18.63 -54.36 -21.39
CA SER A 299 18.34 -53.34 -20.38
C SER A 299 18.73 -51.96 -20.88
N ARG A 300 18.00 -50.93 -20.45
CA ARG A 300 18.31 -49.53 -20.79
C ARG A 300 19.77 -49.16 -20.47
N ALA A 301 20.35 -49.79 -19.44
CA ALA A 301 21.75 -49.63 -19.08
C ALA A 301 22.71 -50.28 -20.09
N ALA A 302 22.40 -51.48 -20.57
CA ALA A 302 23.16 -52.16 -21.62
C ALA A 302 23.12 -51.37 -22.94
N LEU A 303 21.95 -50.85 -23.34
CA LEU A 303 21.80 -50.04 -24.55
C LEU A 303 22.58 -48.72 -24.46
N LYS A 304 22.59 -48.08 -23.28
CA LYS A 304 23.42 -46.88 -23.02
C LYS A 304 24.91 -47.18 -23.10
N ARG A 305 25.37 -48.30 -22.52
CA ARG A 305 26.78 -48.72 -22.60
C ARG A 305 27.22 -49.00 -24.03
N GLN A 306 26.39 -49.69 -24.81
CA GLN A 306 26.67 -49.98 -26.22
C GLN A 306 26.76 -48.69 -27.05
N SER A 307 25.82 -47.75 -26.84
CA SER A 307 25.84 -46.45 -27.53
C SER A 307 27.10 -45.64 -27.19
N GLN A 308 27.51 -45.63 -25.91
CA GLN A 308 28.73 -44.94 -25.49
C GLN A 308 30.00 -45.56 -26.11
N GLN A 309 30.09 -46.89 -26.19
CA GLN A 309 31.22 -47.55 -26.86
C GLN A 309 31.32 -47.19 -28.35
N ILE A 310 30.20 -47.04 -29.04
CA ILE A 310 30.18 -46.61 -30.45
C ILE A 310 30.70 -45.17 -30.58
N ILE A 311 30.27 -44.27 -29.69
CA ILE A 311 30.74 -42.87 -29.66
C ILE A 311 32.25 -42.83 -29.37
N ASP A 312 32.72 -43.58 -28.38
CA ASP A 312 34.13 -43.62 -27.99
C ASP A 312 35.02 -44.23 -29.09
N SER A 313 34.50 -45.21 -29.84
CA SER A 313 35.20 -45.80 -30.98
C SER A 313 35.38 -44.83 -32.14
N ARG A 314 34.41 -43.92 -32.36
CA ARG A 314 34.44 -42.92 -33.44
C ARG A 314 35.15 -41.62 -33.06
N THR A 315 35.22 -41.30 -31.78
CA THR A 315 35.89 -40.09 -31.26
C THR A 315 37.38 -40.25 -31.01
N LYS A 316 37.93 -41.48 -31.10
CA LYS A 316 39.39 -41.72 -31.09
C LYS A 316 40.04 -41.20 -32.38
N ARG A 317 40.23 -39.87 -32.47
CA ARG A 317 41.21 -39.25 -33.37
C ARG A 317 42.60 -39.77 -33.02
N LYS A 318 43.21 -40.50 -33.96
CA LYS A 318 44.61 -40.96 -33.92
C LYS A 318 45.54 -39.82 -33.50
N THR A 319 46.02 -39.84 -32.26
CA THR A 319 47.13 -38.98 -31.83
C THR A 319 48.41 -39.55 -32.41
N ARG A 320 49.03 -38.76 -33.30
CA ARG A 320 50.26 -39.04 -34.03
C ARG A 320 51.42 -39.28 -33.03
N PRO A 321 52.27 -40.32 -33.19
CA PRO A 321 53.38 -40.54 -32.27
C PRO A 321 54.43 -39.43 -32.39
N LYS A 322 54.73 -38.75 -31.29
CA LYS A 322 55.84 -37.78 -31.21
C LYS A 322 57.17 -38.54 -31.23
N LYS A 323 58.03 -38.21 -32.21
CA LYS A 323 59.43 -38.66 -32.30
C LYS A 323 60.17 -38.42 -30.98
N LYS A 324 60.77 -39.47 -30.40
CA LYS A 324 61.80 -39.33 -29.36
C LYS A 324 62.99 -38.57 -29.96
N LYS A 325 63.35 -37.41 -29.38
CA LYS A 325 64.72 -36.88 -29.48
C LYS A 325 65.57 -37.66 -28.49
N GLY A 326 66.50 -38.45 -28.99
CA GLY A 326 67.56 -39.06 -28.19
C GLY A 326 68.47 -37.98 -27.63
N LYS A 327 68.83 -38.12 -26.35
CA LYS A 327 70.05 -37.57 -25.76
C LYS A 327 71.07 -38.71 -25.77
N GLN A 328 72.30 -38.32 -26.12
CA GLN A 328 73.56 -39.08 -26.18
C GLN A 328 73.78 -39.91 -27.45
#